data_AF-A0A940ASD0-F1
#
_entry.id   AF-A0A940ASD0-F1
#
_cell.length_a   1.000
_cell.length_b   1.000
_cell.length_c   1.000
_cell.angle_alpha   90.00
_cell.angle_beta   90.00
_cell.angle_gamma   90.00
#
_symmetry.space_group_name_H-M   'P 1'
#
loop_
_entity.id
_entity.type
_entity.pdbx_description
1 polymer ?
#
loop_
_entity_poly.entity_id
_entity_poly.type
_entity_poly.pdbx_seq_one_letter_code
_entity_poly.pdbx_strand_id
1 'polypeptide(L)'
;MRKKVYGKASKCAALVLALICMVSILPGCNVYSGEWKEYGDFTLKFNEGKSRAMAAEWKWDGDLDNTVIEIPDKYENTVIDALGGPLGSNAPMKSFQVMSDCELQFKGTDPEKYKDVEVSFDEVVFTLKIGKNIKTVHMNYNDREDFDYNWVGIEKEDGSVVFYRVYFEVECDDENKTYFSKDGKLYQKKNKEKVSGLLYTD
;
A
#
# COMPACT_ATOMS: atom_id res chain seq x y z
N MET A 1 48.99 -56.22 -11.10
CA MET A 1 48.68 -54.80 -11.35
C MET A 1 47.21 -54.54 -11.05
N ARG A 2 46.87 -53.80 -9.98
CA ARG A 2 45.50 -53.37 -9.69
C ARG A 2 45.36 -51.89 -10.06
N LYS A 3 44.58 -51.56 -11.09
CA LYS A 3 44.18 -50.17 -11.38
C LYS A 3 42.95 -49.84 -10.52
N LYS A 4 43.08 -48.86 -9.61
CA LYS A 4 41.97 -48.21 -8.91
C LYS A 4 41.14 -47.45 -9.95
N VAL A 5 39.88 -47.81 -10.12
CA VAL A 5 38.89 -47.02 -10.87
C VAL A 5 38.28 -46.01 -9.89
N TYR A 6 38.98 -44.91 -9.66
CA TYR A 6 38.35 -43.68 -9.17
C TYR A 6 38.06 -42.81 -10.39
N GLY A 7 36.80 -42.56 -10.67
CA GLY A 7 36.43 -41.57 -11.69
C GLY A 7 35.16 -41.93 -12.44
N LYS A 8 34.00 -41.64 -11.84
CA LYS A 8 32.80 -41.17 -12.56
C LYS A 8 31.66 -40.80 -11.62
N ALA A 9 31.56 -41.42 -10.44
CA ALA A 9 30.47 -41.16 -9.49
C ALA A 9 30.52 -39.77 -8.81
N SER A 10 31.67 -39.10 -8.80
CA SER A 10 31.87 -37.85 -8.05
C SER A 10 31.47 -36.57 -8.80
N LYS A 11 31.31 -36.60 -10.14
CA LYS A 11 30.98 -35.39 -10.93
C LYS A 11 29.49 -35.17 -11.13
N CYS A 12 28.67 -36.22 -11.08
CA CYS A 12 27.22 -36.09 -11.23
C CYS A 12 26.53 -35.62 -9.94
N ALA A 13 27.03 -36.00 -8.77
CA ALA A 13 26.47 -35.56 -7.48
C ALA A 13 26.67 -34.06 -7.21
N ALA A 14 27.81 -33.49 -7.65
CA ALA A 14 28.10 -32.07 -7.47
C ALA A 14 27.25 -31.15 -8.38
N LEU A 15 26.87 -31.62 -9.58
CA LEU A 15 26.05 -30.86 -10.52
C LEU A 15 24.56 -30.83 -10.11
N VAL A 16 24.06 -31.88 -9.48
CA VAL A 16 22.66 -31.92 -8.99
C VAL A 16 22.48 -31.04 -7.73
N LEU A 17 23.47 -30.97 -6.83
CA LEU A 17 23.43 -30.06 -5.67
C LEU A 17 23.58 -28.57 -6.07
N ALA A 18 24.36 -28.25 -7.09
CA ALA A 18 24.48 -26.89 -7.60
C ALA A 18 23.18 -26.37 -8.25
N LEU A 19 22.40 -27.24 -8.88
CA LEU A 19 21.08 -26.91 -9.44
C LEU A 19 20.01 -26.75 -8.35
N ILE A 20 20.07 -27.52 -7.25
CA ILE A 20 19.12 -27.39 -6.14
C ILE A 20 19.35 -26.09 -5.35
N CYS A 21 20.59 -25.63 -5.21
CA CYS A 21 20.89 -24.34 -4.54
C CYS A 21 20.60 -23.10 -5.41
N MET A 22 20.58 -23.21 -6.74
CA MET A 22 20.26 -22.08 -7.64
C MET A 22 18.77 -21.79 -7.77
N VAL A 23 17.88 -22.74 -7.43
CA VAL A 23 16.42 -22.51 -7.44
C VAL A 23 15.95 -21.78 -6.17
N SER A 24 16.77 -21.71 -5.12
CA SER A 24 16.40 -21.14 -3.81
C SER A 24 16.70 -19.64 -3.61
N ILE A 25 17.16 -18.90 -4.63
CA ILE A 25 17.49 -17.47 -4.49
C ILE A 25 16.87 -16.63 -5.62
N LEU A 26 15.62 -16.88 -5.97
CA LEU A 26 14.78 -15.78 -6.42
C LEU A 26 14.17 -15.20 -5.15
N PRO A 27 14.61 -14.02 -4.64
CA PRO A 27 13.84 -13.30 -3.64
C PRO A 27 12.45 -13.14 -4.26
N GLY A 28 11.49 -13.94 -3.79
CA GLY A 28 10.21 -14.06 -4.45
C GLY A 28 9.61 -12.67 -4.54
N CYS A 29 9.48 -12.13 -5.74
CA CYS A 29 8.98 -10.78 -5.98
C CYS A 29 7.63 -10.65 -5.25
N ASN A 30 7.49 -9.68 -4.33
CA ASN A 30 6.24 -9.42 -3.60
C ASN A 30 5.30 -8.59 -4.47
N VAL A 31 5.01 -9.13 -5.65
CA VAL A 31 4.28 -8.47 -6.72
C VAL A 31 2.80 -8.81 -6.59
N TYR A 32 1.92 -7.82 -6.69
CA TYR A 32 0.48 -8.03 -6.67
C TYR A 32 -0.06 -7.94 -8.10
N SER A 33 -0.12 -9.08 -8.80
CA SER A 33 -0.51 -9.16 -10.22
C SER A 33 -1.76 -10.00 -10.49
N GLY A 34 -2.43 -10.50 -9.44
CA GLY A 34 -3.67 -11.27 -9.54
C GLY A 34 -4.90 -10.38 -9.72
N GLU A 35 -6.07 -10.89 -9.38
CA GLU A 35 -7.34 -10.14 -9.49
C GLU A 35 -7.42 -8.91 -8.57
N TRP A 36 -8.24 -7.95 -8.98
CA TRP A 36 -8.75 -6.87 -8.13
C TRP A 36 -10.06 -7.32 -7.50
N LYS A 37 -10.29 -7.03 -6.21
CA LYS A 37 -11.56 -7.32 -5.55
C LYS A 37 -11.94 -6.22 -4.57
N GLU A 38 -13.23 -5.94 -4.51
CA GLU A 38 -13.81 -5.12 -3.46
C GLU A 38 -14.04 -5.94 -2.19
N TYR A 39 -13.77 -5.31 -1.04
CA TYR A 39 -14.01 -5.87 0.28
C TYR A 39 -14.39 -4.75 1.26
N GLY A 40 -15.69 -4.63 1.53
CA GLY A 40 -16.20 -3.43 2.21
C GLY A 40 -15.83 -2.20 1.39
N ASP A 41 -15.23 -1.21 2.05
CA ASP A 41 -14.77 0.03 1.43
C ASP A 41 -13.36 -0.09 0.82
N PHE A 42 -12.72 -1.27 0.88
CA PHE A 42 -11.39 -1.48 0.32
C PHE A 42 -11.43 -2.11 -1.06
N THR A 43 -10.54 -1.62 -1.92
CA THR A 43 -10.14 -2.34 -3.13
C THR A 43 -8.80 -3.04 -2.89
N LEU A 44 -8.79 -4.36 -3.06
CA LEU A 44 -7.65 -5.24 -2.79
C LEU A 44 -7.02 -5.75 -4.09
N LYS A 45 -5.68 -5.83 -4.12
CA LYS A 45 -4.93 -6.51 -5.19
C LYS A 45 -4.27 -7.77 -4.67
N PHE A 46 -4.48 -8.89 -5.37
CA PHE A 46 -3.98 -10.19 -4.92
C PHE A 46 -2.61 -10.54 -5.51
N ASN A 47 -1.85 -11.31 -4.72
CA ASN A 47 -0.79 -12.20 -5.18
C ASN A 47 -1.29 -13.63 -4.95
N GLU A 48 -1.91 -14.20 -5.98
CA GLU A 48 -2.52 -15.54 -5.92
C GLU A 48 -1.51 -16.64 -5.63
N GLY A 49 -0.29 -16.53 -6.16
CA GLY A 49 0.77 -17.52 -5.95
C GLY A 49 1.32 -17.59 -4.52
N LYS A 50 1.01 -16.61 -3.66
CA LYS A 50 1.48 -16.53 -2.28
C LYS A 50 0.36 -16.43 -1.24
N SER A 51 -0.91 -16.47 -1.66
CA SER A 51 -2.08 -16.23 -0.80
C SER A 51 -1.94 -14.94 0.03
N ARG A 52 -1.54 -13.86 -0.64
CA ARG A 52 -1.39 -12.53 -0.05
C ARG A 52 -2.17 -11.48 -0.84
N ALA A 53 -2.52 -10.39 -0.19
CA ALA A 53 -3.14 -9.24 -0.82
C ALA A 53 -2.57 -7.92 -0.29
N MET A 54 -2.80 -6.87 -1.08
CA MET A 54 -2.47 -5.50 -0.78
C MET A 54 -3.78 -4.71 -0.71
N ALA A 55 -3.95 -3.90 0.34
CA ALA A 55 -4.95 -2.84 0.34
C ALA A 55 -4.44 -1.71 -0.55
N ALA A 56 -5.17 -1.41 -1.62
CA ALA A 56 -4.75 -0.44 -2.63
C ALA A 56 -5.52 0.86 -2.56
N GLU A 57 -6.81 0.79 -2.26
CA GLU A 57 -7.70 1.94 -2.20
C GLU A 57 -8.64 1.73 -1.02
N TRP A 58 -9.05 2.83 -0.40
CA TRP A 58 -10.14 2.88 0.58
C TRP A 58 -11.12 3.97 0.18
N LYS A 59 -12.39 3.63 0.11
CA LYS A 59 -13.46 4.51 -0.32
C LYS A 59 -14.04 5.26 0.87
N TRP A 60 -14.08 6.58 0.75
CA TRP A 60 -14.66 7.50 1.71
C TRP A 60 -15.88 8.18 1.11
N ASP A 61 -16.92 8.30 1.92
CA ASP A 61 -18.19 8.97 1.58
C ASP A 61 -18.21 10.44 1.99
N GLY A 62 -17.18 10.93 2.68
CA GLY A 62 -17.10 12.30 3.17
C GLY A 62 -17.65 12.49 4.59
N ASP A 63 -18.01 11.41 5.28
CA ASP A 63 -18.40 11.47 6.70
C ASP A 63 -17.18 11.81 7.58
N LEU A 64 -17.20 13.01 8.15
CA LEU A 64 -16.14 13.50 9.05
C LEU A 64 -16.18 12.85 10.43
N ASP A 65 -17.30 12.22 10.81
CA ASP A 65 -17.40 11.45 12.04
C ASP A 65 -16.81 10.03 11.86
N ASN A 66 -16.53 9.62 10.61
CA ASN A 66 -15.97 8.31 10.25
C ASN A 66 -14.66 8.43 9.45
N THR A 67 -13.59 8.80 10.14
CA THR A 67 -12.24 8.97 9.56
C THR A 67 -11.24 7.91 10.05
N VAL A 68 -11.72 6.71 10.39
CA VAL A 68 -10.85 5.60 10.83
C VAL A 68 -10.67 4.58 9.71
N ILE A 69 -9.44 4.43 9.24
CA ILE A 69 -9.07 3.43 8.23
C ILE A 69 -8.37 2.28 8.95
N GLU A 70 -9.12 1.21 9.23
CA GLU A 70 -8.57 -0.01 9.82
C GLU A 70 -8.22 -1.02 8.73
N ILE A 71 -6.92 -1.23 8.48
CA ILE A 71 -6.49 -2.16 7.43
C ILE A 71 -6.79 -3.59 7.87
N PRO A 72 -7.64 -4.34 7.14
CA PRO A 72 -8.00 -5.68 7.54
C PRO A 72 -6.79 -6.61 7.51
N ASP A 73 -6.71 -7.52 8.48
CA ASP A 73 -5.59 -8.49 8.56
C ASP A 73 -5.65 -9.55 7.44
N LYS A 74 -6.87 -9.88 6.98
CA LYS A 74 -7.15 -10.93 6.00
C LYS A 74 -8.40 -10.64 5.18
N TYR A 75 -8.41 -11.23 3.99
CA TYR A 75 -9.61 -11.47 3.18
C TYR A 75 -9.73 -12.97 2.96
N GLU A 76 -10.79 -13.60 3.46
CA GLU A 76 -10.93 -15.07 3.49
C GLU A 76 -9.66 -15.74 4.06
N ASN A 77 -8.99 -16.59 3.29
CA ASN A 77 -7.75 -17.26 3.67
C ASN A 77 -6.48 -16.52 3.24
N THR A 78 -6.63 -15.32 2.64
CA THR A 78 -5.53 -14.51 2.11
C THR A 78 -5.11 -13.47 3.14
N VAL A 79 -3.81 -13.40 3.45
CA VAL A 79 -3.27 -12.38 4.36
C VAL A 79 -3.10 -11.07 3.63
N ILE A 80 -3.59 -9.97 4.20
CA ILE A 80 -3.31 -8.63 3.70
C ILE A 80 -2.01 -8.18 4.36
N ASP A 81 -0.96 -8.03 3.56
CA ASP A 81 0.39 -7.74 4.07
C ASP A 81 1.03 -6.47 3.50
N ALA A 82 0.26 -5.68 2.76
CA ALA A 82 0.71 -4.42 2.20
C ALA A 82 -0.39 -3.37 2.12
N LEU A 83 0.04 -2.12 2.27
CA LEU A 83 -0.72 -0.90 1.99
C LEU A 83 -0.05 -0.21 0.79
N GLY A 84 -0.62 -0.35 -0.41
CA GLY A 84 0.08 -0.06 -1.65
C GLY A 84 1.30 -0.97 -1.89
N GLY A 85 1.89 -0.91 -3.08
CA GLY A 85 2.97 -1.81 -3.48
C GLY A 85 3.13 -2.02 -4.98
N PRO A 86 4.10 -2.85 -5.39
CA PRO A 86 4.39 -3.08 -6.81
C PRO A 86 3.29 -3.91 -7.49
N LEU A 87 2.76 -3.37 -8.58
CA LEU A 87 1.97 -4.13 -9.54
C LEU A 87 2.94 -4.78 -10.54
N GLY A 88 2.81 -6.07 -10.84
CA GLY A 88 3.68 -6.78 -11.80
C GLY A 88 5.21 -6.77 -11.53
N SER A 89 5.96 -7.57 -12.29
CA SER A 89 7.44 -7.64 -12.19
C SER A 89 8.18 -6.48 -12.88
N ASN A 90 7.45 -5.57 -13.53
CA ASN A 90 7.95 -4.37 -14.23
C ASN A 90 6.92 -3.23 -14.23
N ALA A 91 5.90 -3.28 -13.37
CA ALA A 91 4.81 -2.32 -13.41
C ALA A 91 4.95 -1.28 -12.27
N PRO A 92 4.25 -0.14 -12.38
CA PRO A 92 4.37 0.94 -11.42
C PRO A 92 4.02 0.47 -10.00
N MET A 93 4.61 1.13 -9.01
CA MET A 93 4.14 0.98 -7.63
C MET A 93 2.78 1.69 -7.52
N LYS A 94 1.75 0.97 -7.09
CA LYS A 94 0.47 1.55 -6.71
C LYS A 94 0.63 2.11 -5.29
N SER A 95 0.43 3.40 -5.13
CA SER A 95 0.26 3.97 -3.79
C SER A 95 -1.11 3.62 -3.26
N PHE A 96 -1.21 3.39 -1.95
CA PHE A 96 -2.51 3.40 -1.31
C PHE A 96 -3.15 4.79 -1.47
N GLN A 97 -4.46 4.81 -1.70
CA GLN A 97 -5.24 6.03 -1.95
C GLN A 97 -6.54 6.01 -1.16
N VAL A 98 -6.87 7.14 -0.54
CA VAL A 98 -8.24 7.44 -0.14
C VAL A 98 -8.96 7.96 -1.39
N MET A 99 -10.11 7.36 -1.70
CA MET A 99 -10.88 7.64 -2.90
C MET A 99 -12.31 8.03 -2.51
N SER A 100 -13.03 8.65 -3.43
CA SER A 100 -14.47 8.90 -3.33
C SER A 100 -15.13 8.63 -4.68
N ASP A 101 -16.47 8.72 -4.73
CA ASP A 101 -17.22 8.64 -5.99
C ASP A 101 -17.25 9.97 -6.76
N CYS A 102 -16.58 11.02 -6.27
CA CYS A 102 -16.59 12.32 -6.94
C CYS A 102 -15.81 12.24 -8.26
N GLU A 103 -16.49 12.56 -9.37
CA GLU A 103 -15.87 12.54 -10.71
C GLU A 103 -15.01 13.79 -11.00
N LEU A 104 -15.14 14.84 -10.18
CA LEU A 104 -14.40 16.09 -10.37
C LEU A 104 -12.94 15.92 -9.94
N GLN A 105 -12.04 15.95 -10.92
CA GLN A 105 -10.59 15.87 -10.66
C GLN A 105 -10.05 17.13 -9.99
N PHE A 106 -9.12 16.95 -9.05
CA PHE A 106 -8.41 18.06 -8.44
C PHE A 106 -7.45 18.72 -9.46
N LYS A 107 -7.48 20.06 -9.53
CA LYS A 107 -6.69 20.88 -10.47
C LYS A 107 -5.81 21.90 -9.74
N GLY A 108 -5.66 21.75 -8.43
CA GLY A 108 -5.04 22.73 -7.53
C GLY A 108 -6.08 23.54 -6.75
N THR A 109 -5.61 24.30 -5.77
CA THR A 109 -6.42 25.06 -4.80
C THR A 109 -6.95 26.41 -5.30
N ASP A 110 -6.95 26.63 -6.62
CA ASP A 110 -7.45 27.85 -7.24
C ASP A 110 -8.90 27.62 -7.72
N PRO A 111 -9.92 28.21 -7.06
CA PRO A 111 -11.32 28.00 -7.44
C PRO A 111 -11.64 28.35 -8.89
N GLU A 112 -10.92 29.29 -9.50
CA GLU A 112 -11.17 29.73 -10.89
C GLU A 112 -10.89 28.64 -11.93
N LYS A 113 -10.21 27.55 -11.53
CA LYS A 113 -10.00 26.36 -12.36
C LYS A 113 -11.25 25.49 -12.50
N TYR A 114 -12.31 25.79 -11.74
CA TYR A 114 -13.54 25.02 -11.61
C TYR A 114 -14.76 25.88 -12.02
N LYS A 115 -14.77 26.32 -13.28
CA LYS A 115 -15.70 27.34 -13.79
C LYS A 115 -17.20 27.00 -13.66
N ASP A 116 -17.53 25.71 -13.60
CA ASP A 116 -18.91 25.21 -13.67
C ASP A 116 -19.37 24.56 -12.36
N VAL A 117 -18.52 24.53 -11.32
CA VAL A 117 -18.79 23.87 -10.04
C VAL A 117 -18.29 24.76 -8.91
N GLU A 118 -19.14 25.02 -7.93
CA GLU A 118 -18.69 25.67 -6.70
C GLU A 118 -17.76 24.72 -5.95
N VAL A 119 -16.53 25.17 -5.72
CA VAL A 119 -15.52 24.38 -5.01
C VAL A 119 -15.02 25.09 -3.76
N SER A 120 -14.77 24.29 -2.73
CA SER A 120 -14.05 24.72 -1.54
C SER A 120 -12.98 23.70 -1.18
N PHE A 121 -12.07 24.10 -0.29
CA PHE A 121 -10.91 23.31 0.11
C PHE A 121 -10.85 23.28 1.63
N ASP A 122 -10.62 22.09 2.18
CA ASP A 122 -10.48 21.89 3.61
C ASP A 122 -9.45 20.79 3.89
N GLU A 123 -9.14 20.54 5.16
CA GLU A 123 -8.24 19.49 5.60
C GLU A 123 -9.01 18.42 6.39
N VAL A 124 -8.57 17.17 6.29
CA VAL A 124 -9.12 16.06 7.06
C VAL A 124 -7.99 15.18 7.58
N VAL A 125 -8.13 14.72 8.83
CA VAL A 125 -7.18 13.82 9.46
C VAL A 125 -7.84 12.45 9.61
N PHE A 126 -7.21 11.42 9.03
CA PHE A 126 -7.61 10.04 9.22
C PHE A 126 -6.74 9.35 10.26
N THR A 127 -7.37 8.53 11.10
CA THR A 127 -6.65 7.54 11.90
C THR A 127 -6.40 6.30 11.05
N LEU A 128 -5.16 6.05 10.67
CA LEU A 128 -4.75 4.87 9.92
C LEU A 128 -4.22 3.80 10.87
N LYS A 129 -4.94 2.68 10.99
CA LYS A 129 -4.53 1.55 11.83
C LYS A 129 -3.80 0.49 11.02
N ILE A 130 -2.52 0.33 11.29
CA ILE A 130 -1.63 -0.63 10.64
C ILE A 130 -1.64 -1.96 11.41
N GLY A 131 -2.27 -2.98 10.82
CA GLY A 131 -2.34 -4.33 11.40
C GLY A 131 -1.00 -5.08 11.42
N LYS A 132 -0.91 -6.15 12.22
CA LYS A 132 0.33 -6.91 12.47
C LYS A 132 0.96 -7.58 11.26
N ASN A 133 0.17 -7.84 10.21
CA ASN A 133 0.63 -8.53 9.02
C ASN A 133 1.29 -7.61 7.98
N ILE A 134 1.14 -6.29 8.13
CA ILE A 134 1.65 -5.30 7.18
C ILE A 134 3.18 -5.25 7.19
N LYS A 135 3.76 -5.42 5.99
CA LYS A 135 5.21 -5.44 5.72
C LYS A 135 5.65 -4.40 4.71
N THR A 136 4.70 -3.85 3.96
CA THR A 136 4.96 -2.81 2.97
C THR A 136 3.94 -1.71 3.17
N VAL A 137 4.42 -0.48 3.29
CA VAL A 137 3.62 0.73 3.20
C VAL A 137 4.21 1.55 2.06
N HIS A 138 3.46 1.66 0.97
CA HIS A 138 3.79 2.50 -0.17
C HIS A 138 2.67 3.50 -0.37
N MET A 139 3.00 4.74 -0.02
CA MET A 139 2.13 5.90 -0.06
C MET A 139 2.87 6.95 -0.89
N ASN A 140 2.15 7.78 -1.65
CA ASN A 140 2.78 8.86 -2.41
C ASN A 140 2.05 10.19 -2.16
N TYR A 141 1.82 10.46 -0.89
CA TYR A 141 1.36 11.75 -0.41
C TYR A 141 2.58 12.63 -0.15
N ASN A 142 3.10 13.24 -1.22
CA ASN A 142 4.16 14.23 -1.09
C ASN A 142 3.53 15.57 -0.69
N ASP A 143 4.19 16.36 0.16
CA ASP A 143 3.73 17.68 0.60
C ASP A 143 3.86 18.75 -0.51
N ARG A 144 3.24 18.48 -1.66
CA ARG A 144 3.11 19.42 -2.77
C ARG A 144 1.63 19.71 -2.97
N GLU A 145 1.30 21.00 -3.01
CA GLU A 145 -0.07 21.49 -3.12
C GLU A 145 -0.76 21.10 -4.45
N ASP A 146 0.01 20.79 -5.49
CA ASP A 146 -0.47 20.43 -6.83
C ASP A 146 -0.63 18.92 -7.06
N PHE A 147 -0.38 18.09 -6.03
CA PHE A 147 -0.42 16.64 -6.18
C PHE A 147 -1.81 16.08 -5.86
N ASP A 148 -2.50 15.62 -6.90
CA ASP A 148 -3.87 15.08 -6.88
C ASP A 148 -4.09 14.00 -5.81
N TYR A 149 -3.11 13.13 -5.59
CA TYR A 149 -3.25 12.00 -4.66
C TYR A 149 -3.46 12.39 -3.19
N ASN A 150 -3.23 13.65 -2.81
CA ASN A 150 -3.49 14.15 -1.46
C ASN A 150 -4.89 14.68 -1.24
N TRP A 151 -5.65 14.88 -2.31
CA TRP A 151 -6.92 15.57 -2.29
C TRP A 151 -8.04 14.62 -2.68
N VAL A 152 -9.10 14.62 -1.88
CA VAL A 152 -10.29 13.79 -2.13
C VAL A 152 -11.48 14.73 -2.26
N GLY A 153 -12.12 14.73 -3.43
CA GLY A 153 -13.32 15.51 -3.67
C GLY A 153 -14.54 14.83 -3.07
N ILE A 154 -15.40 15.57 -2.38
CA ILE A 154 -16.70 15.10 -1.90
C ILE A 154 -17.76 16.02 -2.48
N GLU A 155 -18.61 15.45 -3.34
CA GLU A 155 -19.78 16.14 -3.87
C GLU A 155 -20.87 16.23 -2.79
N LYS A 156 -21.46 17.41 -2.66
CA LYS A 156 -22.55 17.70 -1.74
C LYS A 156 -23.88 17.61 -2.46
N GLU A 157 -24.97 17.51 -1.71
CA GLU A 157 -26.33 17.39 -2.27
C GLU A 157 -26.73 18.57 -3.18
N ASP A 158 -26.13 19.75 -2.97
CA ASP A 158 -26.35 20.94 -3.80
C ASP A 158 -25.48 21.00 -5.07
N GLY A 159 -24.64 19.98 -5.31
CA GLY A 159 -23.73 19.89 -6.44
C GLY A 159 -22.42 20.64 -6.27
N SER A 160 -22.19 21.29 -5.12
CA SER A 160 -20.87 21.83 -4.77
C SER A 160 -19.90 20.69 -4.41
N VAL A 161 -18.59 20.94 -4.53
CA VAL A 161 -17.55 19.97 -4.18
C VAL A 161 -16.62 20.55 -3.13
N VAL A 162 -16.37 19.78 -2.07
CA VAL A 162 -15.30 20.06 -1.10
C VAL A 162 -14.13 19.14 -1.42
N PHE A 163 -12.97 19.71 -1.74
CA PHE A 163 -11.73 18.94 -1.81
C PHE A 163 -11.07 18.92 -0.44
N TYR A 164 -10.93 17.74 0.15
CA TYR A 164 -10.24 17.56 1.41
C TYR A 164 -8.79 17.14 1.20
N ARG A 165 -7.86 17.87 1.80
CA ARG A 165 -6.46 17.46 1.92
C ARG A 165 -6.33 16.41 3.01
N VAL A 166 -5.85 15.24 2.65
CA VAL A 166 -5.79 14.07 3.52
C VAL A 166 -4.48 14.04 4.31
N TYR A 167 -4.61 14.06 5.63
CA TYR A 167 -3.54 13.83 6.61
C TYR A 167 -3.78 12.52 7.37
N PHE A 168 -2.72 11.97 7.95
CA PHE A 168 -2.77 10.72 8.71
C PHE A 168 -2.16 10.85 10.10
N GLU A 169 -2.93 10.40 11.08
CA GLU A 169 -2.45 9.95 12.39
C GLU A 169 -2.39 8.42 12.38
N VAL A 170 -1.25 7.82 12.75
CA VAL A 170 -1.02 6.39 12.59
C VAL A 170 -0.95 5.65 13.92
N GLU A 171 -1.80 4.64 14.05
CA GLU A 171 -1.72 3.61 15.08
C GLU A 171 -1.15 2.34 14.46
N CYS A 172 -0.26 1.65 15.15
CA CYS A 172 0.33 0.41 14.66
C CYS A 172 0.23 -0.68 15.72
N ASP A 173 -0.25 -1.84 15.31
CA ASP A 173 -0.34 -3.03 16.16
C ASP A 173 1.05 -3.38 16.75
N ASP A 174 1.12 -3.58 18.06
CA ASP A 174 2.36 -3.90 18.78
C ASP A 174 3.04 -5.20 18.27
N GLU A 175 2.25 -6.16 17.79
CA GLU A 175 2.71 -7.41 17.20
C GLU A 175 3.28 -7.23 15.78
N ASN A 176 3.09 -6.06 15.14
CA ASN A 176 3.64 -5.79 13.81
C ASN A 176 5.17 -5.93 13.82
N LYS A 177 5.74 -6.78 12.97
CA LYS A 177 7.19 -7.06 13.00
C LYS A 177 8.03 -6.07 12.19
N THR A 178 7.39 -5.27 11.35
CA THR A 178 8.04 -4.39 10.37
C THR A 178 8.03 -2.94 10.82
N TYR A 179 6.92 -2.49 11.40
CA TYR A 179 6.66 -1.10 11.76
C TYR A 179 6.29 -0.97 13.23
N PHE A 180 6.41 0.25 13.73
CA PHE A 180 5.82 0.73 14.98
C PHE A 180 5.34 2.16 14.77
N SER A 181 4.33 2.59 15.50
CA SER A 181 3.97 4.00 15.55
C SER A 181 4.51 4.66 16.82
N LYS A 182 4.74 5.96 16.75
CA LYS A 182 5.07 6.81 17.89
C LYS A 182 4.60 8.23 17.58
N ASP A 183 3.90 8.86 18.52
CA ASP A 183 3.39 10.23 18.37
C ASP A 183 2.61 10.43 17.05
N GLY A 184 1.71 9.50 16.75
CA GLY A 184 0.88 9.51 15.52
C GLY A 184 1.65 9.25 14.22
N LYS A 185 2.95 8.95 14.26
CA LYS A 185 3.82 8.80 13.08
C LYS A 185 4.31 7.36 12.93
N LEU A 186 4.42 6.87 11.70
CA LEU A 186 4.84 5.49 11.41
C LEU A 186 6.35 5.40 11.17
N TYR A 187 6.98 4.41 11.78
CA TYR A 187 8.42 4.19 11.70
C TYR A 187 8.73 2.73 11.38
N GLN A 188 9.81 2.50 10.62
CA GLN A 188 10.34 1.17 10.39
C GLN A 188 11.05 0.65 11.65
N LYS A 189 10.70 -0.55 12.14
CA LYS A 189 11.35 -1.17 13.30
C LYS A 189 12.86 -1.40 13.07
N LYS A 190 13.27 -1.70 11.83
CA LYS A 190 14.63 -2.07 11.44
C LYS A 190 15.66 -0.94 11.63
N ASN A 191 15.34 0.26 11.15
CA ASN A 191 16.28 1.40 11.12
C ASN A 191 15.74 2.64 11.87
N LYS A 192 14.51 2.57 12.40
CA LYS A 192 13.84 3.67 13.11
C LYS A 192 13.58 4.90 12.23
N GLU A 193 13.65 4.76 10.92
CA GLU A 193 13.32 5.85 9.99
C GLU A 193 11.80 6.02 9.88
N LYS A 194 11.37 7.28 9.81
CA LYS A 194 9.97 7.64 9.55
C LYS A 194 9.60 7.18 8.14
N VAL A 195 8.45 6.54 7.99
CA VAL A 195 7.93 6.15 6.67
C VAL A 195 7.58 7.41 5.88
N SER A 196 8.19 7.57 4.71
CA SER A 196 7.94 8.68 3.79
C SER A 196 6.67 8.46 2.95
N GLY A 197 6.12 9.54 2.38
CA GLY A 197 4.97 9.48 1.48
C GLY A 197 3.62 9.42 2.19
N LEU A 198 3.59 9.48 3.52
CA LEU A 198 2.41 9.84 4.31
C LEU A 198 2.50 11.33 4.64
N LEU A 199 1.38 12.04 4.49
CA LEU A 199 1.23 13.39 4.99
C LEU A 199 0.76 13.30 6.45
N TYR A 200 1.68 13.49 7.39
CA TYR A 200 1.36 13.41 8.82
C TYR A 200 0.88 14.77 9.33
N THR A 201 0.06 14.75 10.39
CA THR A 201 -0.13 15.93 11.23
C THR A 201 1.18 16.28 11.96
N ASP A 202 1.38 17.57 12.21
CA ASP A 202 2.58 18.07 12.90
C ASP A 202 2.62 17.76 14.39
#